data_AF-A0A2S8UKN6-F1
#
_entry.id   AF-A0A2S8UKN6-F1
#
_cell.length_a   1.000
_cell.length_b   1.000
_cell.length_c   1.000
_cell.angle_alpha   90.00
_cell.angle_beta   90.00
_cell.angle_gamma   90.00
#
_symmetry.space_group_name_H-M   'P 1'
#
loop_
_entity.id
_entity.type
_entity.pdbx_description
1 polymer ?
#
loop_
_entity_poly.entity_id
_entity_poly.type
_entity_poly.pdbx_seq_one_letter_code
_entity_poly.pdbx_strand_id
1 'polypeptide(L)'
;MSTKPESSPELDVSASKAAAAARPRPTWWVKLIAFAACLLTLWHIGASFLWIAPYSALREIPTQEVLAGYMLPMFGQSWSVFAPEPINGDYHFNVRAVIEKDGEQVETGWVSATDVELSMIRYNLFPPRAGIQSSEVASGQMNAYNKLNADQQAVAGLDFAEDDWEEWMVRSFDELEGDNPSTEKYMAEEHLSTAYATQVAYAIWGADAVVKVQYRVSRQNVVPYADRNDPSAQRPDPTFSTTGWRLPIEEEGQSRENFANTFRGQFERIQP
;
A
#
# COMPACT_ATOMS: atom_id res chain seq x y z
N MET A 1 -86.00 -51.12 38.83
CA MET A 1 -85.91 -50.03 39.83
C MET A 1 -84.97 -50.50 40.94
N SER A 2 -83.67 -50.21 40.84
CA SER A 2 -82.74 -49.99 41.97
C SER A 2 -81.35 -49.73 41.37
N THR A 3 -80.90 -48.49 41.49
CA THR A 3 -79.57 -47.99 41.08
C THR A 3 -78.52 -48.37 42.13
N LYS A 4 -77.32 -48.78 41.70
CA LYS A 4 -76.11 -48.70 42.53
C LYS A 4 -74.96 -48.13 41.69
N PRO A 5 -74.10 -47.29 42.30
CA PRO A 5 -73.37 -46.24 41.61
C PRO A 5 -72.00 -46.69 41.09
N GLU A 6 -71.52 -45.88 40.16
CA GLU A 6 -70.20 -45.84 39.55
C GLU A 6 -69.12 -45.57 40.62
N SER A 7 -68.09 -46.42 40.67
CA SER A 7 -66.86 -46.16 41.42
C SER A 7 -65.70 -46.03 40.42
N SER A 8 -65.24 -44.81 40.22
CA SER A 8 -64.02 -44.50 39.46
C SER A 8 -62.81 -45.21 40.09
N PRO A 9 -61.91 -45.82 39.29
CA PRO A 9 -60.69 -46.37 39.83
C PRO A 9 -59.73 -45.22 40.19
N GLU A 10 -59.33 -45.16 41.45
CA GLU A 10 -58.19 -44.36 41.91
C GLU A 10 -56.95 -44.71 41.07
N LEU A 11 -56.36 -43.70 40.45
CA LEU A 11 -55.07 -43.81 39.79
C LEU A 11 -54.01 -44.05 40.89
N ASP A 12 -53.49 -45.27 40.94
CA ASP A 12 -52.40 -45.67 41.81
C ASP A 12 -51.13 -44.87 41.47
N VAL A 13 -50.84 -43.83 42.26
CA VAL A 13 -49.65 -42.97 42.15
C VAL A 13 -48.41 -43.66 42.75
N SER A 14 -48.22 -44.97 42.54
CA SER A 14 -47.13 -45.73 43.15
C SER A 14 -46.08 -46.27 42.17
N ALA A 15 -46.03 -45.79 40.92
CA ALA A 15 -45.03 -46.25 39.96
C ALA A 15 -44.34 -45.13 39.17
N SER A 16 -43.66 -44.21 39.86
CA SER A 16 -42.50 -43.55 39.25
C SER A 16 -41.49 -43.12 40.31
N LYS A 17 -40.82 -44.11 40.90
CA LYS A 17 -39.47 -43.93 41.41
C LYS A 17 -38.54 -44.66 40.45
N ALA A 18 -38.40 -44.10 39.25
CA ALA A 18 -37.35 -44.54 38.33
C ALA A 18 -36.02 -44.44 39.10
N ALA A 19 -35.43 -45.59 39.38
CA ALA A 19 -34.10 -45.68 39.95
C ALA A 19 -33.15 -44.96 38.98
N ALA A 20 -32.66 -43.78 39.38
CA ALA A 20 -31.60 -43.11 38.66
C ALA A 20 -30.39 -44.06 38.65
N ALA A 21 -30.13 -44.69 37.50
CA ALA A 21 -29.01 -45.60 37.32
C ALA A 21 -27.73 -44.89 37.80
N ALA A 22 -27.05 -45.49 38.79
CA ALA A 22 -25.82 -44.94 39.33
C ALA A 22 -24.79 -44.82 38.19
N ARG A 23 -24.46 -43.60 37.78
CA ARG A 23 -23.48 -43.36 36.72
C ARG A 23 -22.14 -43.99 37.14
N PRO A 24 -21.48 -44.78 36.27
CA PRO A 24 -20.20 -45.38 36.59
C PRO A 24 -19.21 -44.28 36.96
N ARG A 25 -18.47 -44.47 38.06
CA ARG A 25 -17.44 -43.51 38.49
C ARG A 25 -16.36 -43.45 37.40
N PRO A 26 -15.97 -42.25 36.94
CA PRO A 26 -14.93 -42.14 35.92
C PRO A 26 -13.64 -42.76 36.45
N THR A 27 -13.02 -43.59 35.61
CA THR A 27 -11.72 -44.20 35.86
C THR A 27 -10.65 -43.12 36.03
N TRP A 28 -9.54 -43.45 36.70
CA TRP A 28 -8.49 -42.49 37.01
C TRP A 28 -7.88 -41.82 35.76
N TRP A 29 -7.77 -42.56 34.65
CA TRP A 29 -7.27 -42.03 33.38
C TRP A 29 -8.22 -41.00 32.76
N VAL A 30 -9.55 -41.19 32.90
CA VAL A 30 -10.55 -40.19 32.44
C VAL A 30 -10.36 -38.89 33.21
N LYS A 31 -10.14 -38.98 34.54
CA LYS A 31 -9.88 -37.80 35.37
C LYS A 31 -8.57 -37.10 34.98
N LEU A 32 -7.53 -37.87 34.68
CA LEU A 32 -6.25 -37.34 34.22
C LEU A 32 -6.39 -36.59 32.88
N ILE A 33 -7.09 -37.19 31.91
CA ILE A 33 -7.35 -36.56 30.61
C ILE A 33 -8.19 -35.28 30.80
N ALA A 34 -9.24 -35.34 31.61
CA ALA A 34 -10.08 -34.18 31.89
C ALA A 34 -9.27 -33.05 32.55
N PHE A 35 -8.39 -33.39 33.50
CA PHE A 35 -7.51 -32.41 34.13
C PHE A 35 -6.53 -31.77 33.13
N ALA A 36 -5.90 -32.58 32.27
CA ALA A 36 -5.02 -32.09 31.21
C ALA A 36 -5.77 -31.18 30.22
N ALA A 37 -6.99 -31.54 29.83
CA ALA A 37 -7.84 -30.73 28.96
C ALA A 37 -8.22 -29.39 29.62
N CYS A 38 -8.52 -29.38 30.92
CA CYS A 38 -8.76 -28.14 31.67
C CYS A 38 -7.52 -27.24 31.69
N LEU A 39 -6.32 -27.79 31.92
CA LEU A 39 -5.07 -27.02 31.89
C LEU A 39 -4.79 -26.44 30.50
N LEU A 40 -4.98 -27.24 29.44
CA LEU A 40 -4.86 -26.77 28.05
C LEU A 40 -5.83 -25.63 27.75
N THR A 41 -7.08 -25.76 28.20
CA THR A 41 -8.12 -24.75 28.00
C THR A 41 -7.79 -23.46 28.74
N LEU A 42 -7.32 -23.56 29.98
CA LEU A 42 -6.89 -22.41 30.77
C LEU A 42 -5.70 -21.70 30.12
N TRP A 43 -4.72 -22.47 29.63
CA TRP A 43 -3.61 -21.95 28.86
C TRP A 43 -4.09 -21.24 27.59
N HIS A 44 -4.97 -21.86 26.80
CA HIS A 44 -5.46 -21.28 25.54
C HIS A 44 -6.18 -19.96 25.77
N ILE A 45 -7.07 -19.89 26.77
CA ILE A 45 -7.79 -18.66 27.12
C ILE A 45 -6.81 -17.59 27.61
N GLY A 46 -5.86 -17.96 28.48
CA GLY A 46 -4.84 -17.04 29.00
C GLY A 46 -3.92 -16.50 27.90
N ALA A 47 -3.41 -17.37 27.03
CA ALA A 47 -2.57 -17.01 25.90
C ALA A 47 -3.33 -16.10 24.92
N SER A 48 -4.59 -16.43 24.61
CA SER A 48 -5.45 -15.61 23.74
C SER A 48 -5.69 -14.22 24.32
N PHE A 49 -5.98 -14.14 25.63
CA PHE A 49 -6.14 -12.86 26.33
C PHE A 49 -4.85 -12.03 26.26
N LEU A 50 -3.70 -12.62 26.60
CA LEU A 50 -2.41 -11.92 26.57
C LEU A 50 -1.99 -11.51 25.15
N TRP A 51 -2.38 -12.28 24.13
CA TRP A 51 -2.09 -11.99 22.72
C TRP A 51 -2.75 -10.69 22.25
N ILE A 52 -4.03 -10.50 22.60
CA ILE A 52 -4.80 -9.31 22.21
C ILE A 52 -4.71 -8.16 23.22
N ALA A 53 -4.21 -8.42 24.43
CA ALA A 53 -4.10 -7.43 25.47
C ALA A 53 -3.08 -6.32 25.10
N PRO A 54 -3.31 -5.07 25.55
CA PRO A 54 -2.32 -4.01 25.40
C PRO A 54 -1.01 -4.36 26.11
N TYR A 55 0.07 -3.68 25.71
CA TYR A 55 1.41 -3.91 26.27
C TYR A 55 1.40 -3.79 27.80
N SER A 56 1.89 -4.82 28.48
CA SER A 56 1.94 -4.90 29.95
C SER A 56 2.97 -5.93 30.41
N ALA A 57 3.46 -5.80 31.65
CA ALA A 57 4.43 -6.73 32.23
C ALA A 57 3.92 -8.20 32.29
N LEU A 58 2.60 -8.41 32.38
CA LEU A 58 1.99 -9.74 32.35
C LEU A 58 2.17 -10.44 30.99
N ARG A 59 2.22 -9.65 29.90
CA ARG A 59 2.43 -10.17 28.54
C ARG A 59 3.86 -10.68 28.31
N GLU A 60 4.80 -10.29 29.16
CA GLU A 60 6.20 -10.75 29.09
C GLU A 60 6.43 -12.10 29.79
N ILE A 61 5.48 -12.58 30.63
CA ILE A 61 5.68 -13.82 31.43
C ILE A 61 5.91 -15.05 30.55
N PRO A 62 5.06 -15.35 29.54
CA PRO A 62 5.33 -16.45 28.64
C PRO A 62 6.38 -16.08 27.57
N THR A 63 6.88 -14.85 27.54
CA THR A 63 7.57 -14.18 26.43
C THR A 63 6.74 -14.06 25.16
N GLN A 64 7.03 -13.04 24.34
CA GLN A 64 6.37 -12.86 23.04
C GLN A 64 6.62 -14.03 22.09
N GLU A 65 7.78 -14.69 22.18
CA GLU A 65 8.14 -15.80 21.29
C GLU A 65 7.25 -17.03 21.51
N VAL A 66 6.97 -17.40 22.76
CA VAL A 66 6.08 -18.54 23.06
C VAL A 66 4.64 -18.21 22.68
N LEU A 67 4.17 -17.00 22.98
CA LEU A 67 2.83 -16.56 22.56
C LEU A 67 2.69 -16.56 21.04
N ALA A 68 3.69 -16.03 20.32
CA ALA A 68 3.72 -16.02 18.86
C ALA A 68 3.74 -17.45 18.29
N GLY A 69 4.59 -18.33 18.81
CA GLY A 69 4.67 -19.73 18.36
C GLY A 69 3.38 -20.52 18.58
N TYR A 70 2.62 -20.23 19.64
CA TYR A 70 1.33 -20.87 19.92
C TYR A 70 0.17 -20.26 19.11
N MET A 71 0.12 -18.94 18.99
CA MET A 71 -1.02 -18.23 18.41
C MET A 71 -0.93 -18.09 16.88
N LEU A 72 0.24 -17.78 16.32
CA LEU A 72 0.37 -17.48 14.89
C LEU A 72 -0.07 -18.60 13.94
N PRO A 73 0.16 -19.90 14.22
CA PRO A 73 -0.22 -20.97 13.28
C PRO A 73 -1.72 -21.03 12.97
N MET A 74 -2.58 -20.69 13.93
CA MET A 74 -4.04 -20.79 13.79
C MET A 74 -4.77 -19.44 13.92
N PHE A 75 -4.16 -18.44 14.57
CA PHE A 75 -4.75 -17.16 14.92
C PHE A 75 -3.86 -15.97 14.52
N GLY A 76 -3.10 -16.12 13.44
CA GLY A 76 -2.31 -15.03 12.86
C GLY A 76 -3.19 -13.82 12.55
N GLN A 77 -2.94 -12.70 13.24
CA GLN A 77 -3.59 -11.42 12.96
C GLN A 77 -2.75 -10.68 11.94
N SER A 78 -2.96 -10.95 10.65
CA SER A 78 -2.32 -10.16 9.61
C SER A 78 -3.17 -8.95 9.26
N TRP A 79 -2.68 -7.77 9.63
CA TRP A 79 -3.21 -6.51 9.11
C TRP A 79 -2.91 -6.32 7.61
N SER A 80 -2.00 -7.11 7.04
CA SER A 80 -1.69 -7.07 5.61
C SER A 80 -2.87 -7.48 4.72
N VAL A 81 -3.90 -8.13 5.28
CA VAL A 81 -5.15 -8.44 4.54
C VAL A 81 -5.99 -7.18 4.31
N PHE A 82 -5.87 -6.18 5.19
CA PHE A 82 -6.65 -4.94 5.13
C PHE A 82 -5.85 -3.74 4.62
N ALA A 83 -4.54 -3.73 4.84
CA ALA A 83 -3.63 -2.74 4.28
C ALA A 83 -2.28 -3.43 4.01
N PRO A 84 -2.12 -4.11 2.85
CA PRO A 84 -0.91 -4.84 2.50
C PRO A 84 0.35 -3.99 2.63
N GLU A 85 0.25 -2.70 2.34
CA GLU A 85 1.32 -1.71 2.47
C GLU A 85 0.72 -0.39 3.01
N PRO A 86 0.77 -0.12 4.33
CA PRO A 86 0.36 1.17 4.85
C PRO A 86 1.23 2.27 4.24
N ILE A 87 0.61 3.25 3.57
CA ILE A 87 1.33 4.39 2.99
C ILE A 87 2.07 5.11 4.12
N ASN A 88 3.40 5.05 4.09
CA ASN A 88 4.29 5.61 5.11
C ASN A 88 5.22 6.69 4.52
N GLY A 89 4.87 7.24 3.36
CA GLY A 89 5.61 8.32 2.74
C GLY A 89 4.83 8.97 1.60
N ASP A 90 5.23 10.19 1.29
CA ASP A 90 4.64 10.98 0.20
C ASP A 90 5.48 10.81 -1.06
N TYR A 91 4.81 10.74 -2.21
CA TYR A 91 5.43 10.71 -3.53
C TYR A 91 5.18 12.05 -4.23
N HIS A 92 6.22 12.64 -4.83
CA HIS A 92 6.05 13.84 -5.67
C HIS A 92 6.66 13.61 -7.05
N PHE A 93 5.83 13.79 -8.09
CA PHE A 93 6.26 13.81 -9.47
C PHE A 93 6.63 15.24 -9.85
N ASN A 94 7.90 15.47 -10.18
CA ASN A 94 8.40 16.77 -10.59
C ASN A 94 8.82 16.73 -12.05
N VAL A 95 8.51 17.79 -12.79
CA VAL A 95 8.77 17.90 -14.23
C VAL A 95 9.55 19.18 -14.51
N ARG A 96 10.49 19.09 -15.44
CA ARG A 96 11.08 20.24 -16.13
C ARG A 96 11.23 19.93 -17.62
N ALA A 97 11.42 20.97 -18.42
CA ALA A 97 11.58 20.85 -19.85
C ALA A 97 12.81 21.63 -20.33
N VAL A 98 13.32 21.24 -21.50
CA VAL A 98 14.07 22.15 -22.37
C VAL A 98 13.06 22.74 -23.32
N ILE A 99 13.00 24.07 -23.38
CA ILE A 99 12.11 24.80 -24.28
C ILE A 99 12.89 25.64 -25.28
N GLU A 100 12.38 25.74 -26.50
CA GLU A 100 12.85 26.70 -27.47
C GLU A 100 12.20 28.06 -27.20
N LYS A 101 13.05 29.06 -26.94
CA LYS A 101 12.63 30.43 -26.70
C LYS A 101 13.58 31.36 -27.45
N ASP A 102 13.01 32.16 -28.36
CA ASP A 102 13.75 33.14 -29.16
C ASP A 102 14.93 32.54 -29.97
N GLY A 103 14.79 31.26 -30.38
CA GLY A 103 15.81 30.51 -31.13
C GLY A 103 16.92 29.89 -30.27
N GLU A 104 16.82 29.99 -28.94
CA GLU A 104 17.72 29.34 -27.99
C GLU A 104 16.99 28.28 -27.16
N GLN A 105 17.69 27.19 -26.81
CA GLN A 105 17.18 26.17 -25.90
C GLN A 105 17.46 26.56 -24.45
N VAL A 106 16.42 26.63 -23.63
CA VAL A 106 16.50 27.02 -22.22
C VAL A 106 15.92 25.92 -21.33
N GLU A 107 16.66 25.53 -20.30
CA GLU A 107 16.15 24.64 -19.26
C GLU A 107 15.21 25.39 -18.31
N THR A 108 14.02 24.82 -18.06
CA THR A 108 13.06 25.36 -17.11
C THR A 108 13.41 24.96 -15.67
N GLY A 109 12.79 25.65 -14.71
CA GLY A 109 12.75 25.19 -13.32
C GLY A 109 11.91 23.91 -13.16
N TRP A 110 12.10 23.23 -12.03
CA TRP A 110 11.27 22.10 -11.63
C TRP A 110 9.89 22.56 -11.18
N VAL A 111 8.85 21.91 -11.70
CA VAL A 111 7.46 22.07 -11.28
C VAL A 111 6.98 20.76 -10.67
N SER A 112 6.39 20.83 -9.47
CA SER A 112 5.75 19.69 -8.82
C SER A 112 4.35 19.47 -9.42
N ALA A 113 4.21 18.49 -10.30
CA ALA A 113 2.91 18.11 -10.86
C ALA A 113 1.98 17.59 -9.76
N THR A 114 2.54 16.90 -8.75
CA THR A 114 1.79 16.43 -7.60
C THR A 114 1.19 17.56 -6.76
N ASP A 115 1.89 18.66 -6.54
CA ASP A 115 1.31 19.76 -5.77
C ASP A 115 0.17 20.46 -6.52
N VAL A 116 0.27 20.56 -7.86
CA VAL A 116 -0.81 21.05 -8.72
C VAL A 116 -2.04 20.15 -8.59
N GLU A 117 -1.88 18.84 -8.71
CA GLU A 117 -2.98 17.89 -8.63
C GLU A 117 -3.60 17.81 -7.22
N LEU A 118 -2.77 17.76 -6.17
CA LEU A 118 -3.24 17.76 -4.78
C LEU A 118 -4.00 19.03 -4.43
N SER A 119 -3.68 20.17 -5.05
CA SER A 119 -4.44 21.41 -4.87
C SER A 119 -5.91 21.28 -5.31
N MET A 120 -6.21 20.40 -6.26
CA MET A 120 -7.58 20.12 -6.71
C MET A 120 -8.40 19.36 -5.67
N ILE A 121 -7.73 18.65 -4.77
CA ILE A 121 -8.31 17.85 -3.70
C ILE A 121 -8.45 18.67 -2.43
N ARG A 122 -7.43 19.48 -2.12
CA ARG A 122 -7.38 20.25 -0.88
C ARG A 122 -8.59 21.18 -0.78
N TYR A 123 -9.34 21.06 0.32
CA TYR A 123 -10.56 21.82 0.58
C TYR A 123 -11.70 21.63 -0.45
N ASN A 124 -11.68 20.54 -1.22
CA ASN A 124 -12.73 20.21 -2.17
C ASN A 124 -13.54 18.98 -1.69
N LEU A 125 -14.85 19.13 -1.55
CA LEU A 125 -15.76 18.04 -1.16
C LEU A 125 -15.96 17.01 -2.27
N PHE A 126 -15.75 17.40 -3.53
CA PHE A 126 -15.93 16.55 -4.70
C PHE A 126 -14.66 16.62 -5.58
N PRO A 127 -13.55 16.04 -5.10
CA PRO A 127 -12.29 16.10 -5.82
C PRO A 127 -12.41 15.41 -7.20
N PRO A 128 -11.86 16.01 -8.28
CA PRO A 128 -11.82 15.36 -9.57
C PRO A 128 -10.78 14.22 -9.55
N ARG A 129 -10.94 13.23 -10.44
CA ARG A 129 -9.95 12.15 -10.63
C ARG A 129 -8.58 12.68 -11.08
N ALA A 130 -8.55 13.84 -11.72
CA ALA A 130 -7.32 14.50 -12.14
C ALA A 130 -6.42 14.94 -10.96
N GLY A 131 -6.87 14.87 -9.71
CA GLY A 131 -6.09 15.26 -8.54
C GLY A 131 -5.13 14.19 -7.99
N ILE A 132 -5.06 13.00 -8.59
CA ILE A 132 -4.26 11.86 -8.07
C ILE A 132 -3.38 11.17 -9.12
N GLN A 133 -3.44 11.56 -10.39
CA GLN A 133 -2.76 10.84 -11.47
C GLN A 133 -1.25 10.87 -11.31
N SER A 134 -0.69 12.03 -10.94
CA SER A 134 0.74 12.20 -10.70
C SER A 134 1.26 11.30 -9.57
N SER A 135 0.43 11.04 -8.56
CA SER A 135 0.82 10.24 -7.39
C SER A 135 0.87 8.76 -7.72
N GLU A 136 -0.06 8.29 -8.56
CA GLU A 136 -0.04 6.92 -9.10
C GLU A 136 1.19 6.69 -9.98
N VAL A 137 1.43 7.59 -10.95
CA VAL A 137 2.61 7.52 -11.84
C VAL A 137 3.91 7.61 -11.02
N ALA A 138 3.97 8.51 -10.05
CA ALA A 138 5.13 8.63 -9.16
C ALA A 138 5.39 7.34 -8.37
N SER A 139 4.35 6.75 -7.77
CA SER A 139 4.46 5.51 -7.01
C SER A 139 4.95 4.37 -7.90
N GLY A 140 4.33 4.16 -9.07
CA GLY A 140 4.70 3.15 -10.06
C GLY A 140 6.18 3.26 -10.45
N GLN A 141 6.59 4.46 -10.90
CA GLN A 141 7.95 4.72 -11.33
C GLN A 141 8.99 4.56 -10.21
N MET A 142 8.73 5.12 -9.03
CA MET A 142 9.66 4.97 -7.89
C MET A 142 9.80 3.51 -7.46
N ASN A 143 8.71 2.74 -7.49
CA ASN A 143 8.73 1.32 -7.14
C ASN A 143 9.46 0.48 -8.20
N ALA A 144 9.34 0.82 -9.48
CA ALA A 144 10.09 0.17 -10.56
C ALA A 144 11.59 0.54 -10.51
N TYR A 145 11.90 1.82 -10.34
CA TYR A 145 13.28 2.32 -10.24
C TYR A 145 14.05 1.73 -9.06
N ASN A 146 13.40 1.59 -7.89
CA ASN A 146 14.03 1.01 -6.71
C ASN A 146 14.33 -0.50 -6.83
N LYS A 147 13.75 -1.18 -7.83
CA LYS A 147 14.08 -2.59 -8.14
C LYS A 147 15.28 -2.71 -9.07
N LEU A 148 15.64 -1.65 -9.78
CA LEU A 148 16.80 -1.61 -10.65
C LEU A 148 18.09 -1.77 -9.84
N ASN A 149 19.07 -2.44 -10.44
CA ASN A 149 20.43 -2.45 -9.93
C ASN A 149 21.17 -1.13 -10.27
N ALA A 150 22.40 -0.98 -9.77
CA ALA A 150 23.18 0.26 -9.97
C ALA A 150 23.47 0.56 -11.45
N ASP A 151 23.74 -0.45 -12.27
CA ASP A 151 24.06 -0.27 -13.68
C ASP A 151 22.81 0.15 -14.47
N GLN A 152 21.66 -0.48 -14.20
CA GLN A 152 20.37 -0.08 -14.78
C GLN A 152 19.96 1.33 -14.36
N GLN A 153 20.18 1.70 -13.09
CA GLN A 153 19.94 3.06 -12.62
C GLN A 153 20.85 4.08 -13.32
N ALA A 154 22.10 3.72 -13.60
CA ALA A 154 23.02 4.55 -14.38
C ALA A 154 22.52 4.73 -15.81
N VAL A 155 22.05 3.66 -16.47
CA VAL A 155 21.45 3.71 -17.82
C VAL A 155 20.19 4.59 -17.83
N ALA A 156 19.30 4.44 -16.84
CA ALA A 156 18.11 5.29 -16.70
C ALA A 156 18.46 6.77 -16.48
N GLY A 157 19.61 7.05 -15.86
CA GLY A 157 20.12 8.41 -15.64
C GLY A 157 20.71 9.09 -16.87
N LEU A 158 20.88 8.37 -18.00
CA LEU A 158 21.42 8.93 -19.24
C LEU A 158 20.41 9.83 -19.94
N ASP A 159 20.93 10.81 -20.67
CA ASP A 159 20.16 11.72 -21.50
C ASP A 159 19.96 11.14 -22.89
N PHE A 160 18.71 11.14 -23.35
CA PHE A 160 18.36 10.68 -24.68
C PHE A 160 17.80 11.83 -25.52
N ALA A 161 18.28 11.89 -26.76
CA ALA A 161 17.96 12.94 -27.73
C ALA A 161 17.54 12.36 -29.09
N GLU A 162 17.46 11.04 -29.20
CA GLU A 162 17.15 10.31 -30.43
C GLU A 162 15.82 9.56 -30.26
N ASP A 163 15.07 9.41 -31.35
CA ASP A 163 13.68 8.90 -31.34
C ASP A 163 13.58 7.42 -30.91
N ASP A 164 14.65 6.63 -31.04
CA ASP A 164 14.70 5.20 -30.72
C ASP A 164 15.22 4.90 -29.31
N TRP A 165 15.18 5.90 -28.41
CA TRP A 165 15.77 5.77 -27.08
C TRP A 165 15.17 4.65 -26.22
N GLU A 166 13.89 4.32 -26.40
CA GLU A 166 13.24 3.22 -25.68
C GLU A 166 13.82 1.86 -26.10
N GLU A 167 13.98 1.65 -27.42
CA GLU A 167 14.61 0.44 -27.97
C GLU A 167 16.07 0.35 -27.54
N TRP A 168 16.78 1.48 -27.53
CA TRP A 168 18.14 1.56 -27.03
C TRP A 168 18.21 1.16 -25.55
N MET A 169 17.32 1.68 -24.70
CA MET A 169 17.31 1.38 -23.27
C MET A 169 16.99 -0.10 -23.00
N VAL A 170 16.03 -0.67 -23.73
CA VAL A 170 15.71 -2.11 -23.66
C VAL A 170 16.96 -2.93 -23.98
N ARG A 171 17.60 -2.66 -25.12
CA ARG A 171 18.83 -3.35 -25.52
C ARG A 171 19.93 -3.19 -24.46
N SER A 172 20.13 -1.98 -23.95
CA SER A 172 21.13 -1.73 -22.91
C SER A 172 20.84 -2.48 -21.62
N PHE A 173 19.58 -2.59 -21.19
CA PHE A 173 19.22 -3.38 -20.01
C PHE A 173 19.44 -4.87 -20.22
N ASP A 174 19.14 -5.38 -21.42
CA ASP A 174 19.29 -6.80 -21.77
C ASP A 174 20.77 -7.21 -21.95
N GLU A 175 21.65 -6.28 -22.26
CA GLU A 175 23.11 -6.48 -22.36
C GLU A 175 23.81 -6.50 -20.99
N LEU A 176 23.16 -6.03 -19.91
CA LEU A 176 23.75 -6.02 -18.58
C LEU A 176 23.83 -7.43 -18.00
N GLU A 177 25.01 -7.80 -17.48
CA GLU A 177 25.22 -9.08 -16.82
C GLU A 177 24.55 -9.13 -15.44
N GLY A 178 23.91 -10.25 -15.10
CA GLY A 178 23.37 -10.50 -13.76
C GLY A 178 21.90 -10.93 -13.73
N ASP A 179 21.38 -11.13 -12.52
CA ASP A 179 19.94 -11.33 -12.29
C ASP A 179 19.28 -9.95 -12.24
N ASN A 180 18.67 -9.54 -13.36
CA ASN A 180 18.08 -8.23 -13.54
C ASN A 180 16.56 -8.27 -13.35
N PRO A 181 15.94 -7.24 -12.76
CA PRO A 181 14.50 -7.08 -12.81
C PRO A 181 14.01 -7.00 -14.26
N SER A 182 12.73 -7.30 -14.47
CA SER A 182 12.10 -7.28 -15.79
C SER A 182 12.22 -5.89 -16.46
N THR A 183 12.96 -5.85 -17.56
CA THR A 183 13.10 -4.68 -18.45
C THR A 183 11.73 -4.18 -18.90
N GLU A 184 10.85 -5.07 -19.37
CA GLU A 184 9.47 -4.75 -19.79
C GLU A 184 8.68 -3.99 -18.71
N LYS A 185 8.74 -4.45 -17.45
CA LYS A 185 8.01 -3.79 -16.35
C LYS A 185 8.56 -2.40 -16.03
N TYR A 186 9.88 -2.22 -16.08
CA TYR A 186 10.47 -0.90 -15.89
C TYR A 186 10.12 0.03 -17.05
N MET A 187 10.24 -0.43 -18.29
CA MET A 187 9.96 0.36 -19.47
C MET A 187 8.50 0.80 -19.57
N ALA A 188 7.55 -0.03 -19.10
CA ALA A 188 6.15 0.38 -19.03
C ALA A 188 5.94 1.61 -18.11
N GLU A 189 6.61 1.64 -16.95
CA GLU A 189 6.53 2.76 -16.01
C GLU A 189 7.34 3.98 -16.50
N GLU A 190 8.48 3.75 -17.15
CA GLU A 190 9.31 4.79 -17.77
C GLU A 190 8.56 5.49 -18.92
N HIS A 191 7.89 4.73 -19.79
CA HIS A 191 7.05 5.22 -20.87
C HIS A 191 5.90 6.06 -20.33
N LEU A 192 5.13 5.50 -19.38
CA LEU A 192 4.01 6.18 -18.76
C LEU A 192 4.45 7.49 -18.07
N SER A 193 5.58 7.47 -17.37
CA SER A 193 6.14 8.65 -16.72
C SER A 193 6.58 9.71 -17.72
N THR A 194 7.18 9.30 -18.84
CA THR A 194 7.59 10.20 -19.92
C THR A 194 6.39 10.83 -20.62
N ALA A 195 5.36 10.04 -20.93
CA ALA A 195 4.12 10.52 -21.53
C ALA A 195 3.35 11.48 -20.59
N TYR A 196 3.30 11.17 -19.30
CA TYR A 196 2.71 12.06 -18.30
C TYR A 196 3.51 13.36 -18.14
N ALA A 197 4.84 13.28 -18.05
CA ALA A 197 5.72 14.46 -17.99
C ALA A 197 5.57 15.34 -19.24
N THR A 198 5.39 14.72 -20.41
CA THR A 198 5.12 15.41 -21.69
C THR A 198 3.84 16.22 -21.63
N GLN A 199 2.73 15.65 -21.14
CA GLN A 199 1.47 16.39 -20.97
C GLN A 199 1.61 17.58 -20.01
N VAL A 200 2.29 17.39 -18.88
CA VAL A 200 2.57 18.48 -17.93
C VAL A 200 3.39 19.57 -18.62
N ALA A 201 4.42 19.19 -19.35
CA ALA A 201 5.28 20.14 -20.04
C ALA A 201 4.53 20.94 -21.11
N TYR A 202 3.72 20.27 -21.92
CA TYR A 202 2.88 20.90 -22.93
C TYR A 202 1.83 21.84 -22.32
N ALA A 203 1.23 21.46 -21.19
CA ALA A 203 0.24 22.28 -20.50
C ALA A 203 0.83 23.58 -19.94
N ILE A 204 2.05 23.53 -19.41
CA ILE A 204 2.72 24.68 -18.78
C ILE A 204 3.44 25.56 -19.81
N TRP A 205 4.26 24.95 -20.67
CA TRP A 205 5.19 25.67 -21.54
C TRP A 205 4.76 25.71 -23.01
N GLY A 206 3.75 24.95 -23.39
CA GLY A 206 3.24 24.88 -24.77
C GLY A 206 3.95 23.81 -25.60
N ALA A 207 3.17 23.07 -26.40
CA ALA A 207 3.68 21.94 -27.16
C ALA A 207 4.70 22.33 -28.24
N ASP A 208 4.54 23.50 -28.85
CA ASP A 208 5.44 23.97 -29.92
C ASP A 208 6.81 24.42 -29.38
N ALA A 209 6.92 24.68 -28.07
CA ALA A 209 8.17 25.12 -27.46
C ALA A 209 8.96 23.98 -26.82
N VAL A 210 8.31 22.90 -26.36
CA VAL A 210 8.96 21.84 -25.60
C VAL A 210 9.78 20.94 -26.53
N VAL A 211 11.09 20.90 -26.30
CA VAL A 211 12.06 20.08 -27.07
C VAL A 211 12.33 18.75 -26.36
N LYS A 212 12.52 18.78 -25.04
CA LYS A 212 12.78 17.60 -24.21
C LYS A 212 12.11 17.76 -22.86
N VAL A 213 11.81 16.62 -22.23
CA VAL A 213 11.29 16.58 -20.87
C VAL A 213 12.22 15.80 -19.97
N GLN A 214 12.28 16.20 -18.72
CA GLN A 214 12.89 15.41 -17.66
C GLN A 214 11.94 15.41 -16.47
N TYR A 215 11.81 14.25 -15.84
CA TYR A 215 11.08 14.13 -14.61
C TYR A 215 11.98 13.59 -13.50
N ARG A 216 11.55 13.78 -12.26
CA ARG A 216 12.11 13.07 -11.11
C ARG A 216 10.99 12.77 -10.16
N VAL A 217 11.03 11.60 -9.55
CA VAL A 217 10.11 11.25 -8.48
C VAL A 217 10.86 11.32 -7.17
N SER A 218 10.27 11.96 -6.17
CA SER A 218 10.76 11.89 -4.81
C SER A 218 9.84 11.06 -3.93
N ARG A 219 10.42 10.31 -3.00
CA ARG A 219 9.69 9.63 -1.92
C ARG A 219 10.22 10.13 -0.59
N GLN A 220 9.34 10.67 0.25
CA GLN A 220 9.72 11.12 1.58
C GLN A 220 8.93 10.35 2.65
N ASN A 221 9.62 9.57 3.46
CA ASN A 221 8.99 8.85 4.56
C ASN A 221 8.41 9.79 5.62
N VAL A 222 7.41 9.31 6.34
CA VAL A 222 6.98 9.92 7.61
C VAL A 222 8.03 9.68 8.70
N VAL A 223 7.90 10.39 9.82
CA VAL A 223 8.72 10.13 11.01
C VAL A 223 8.58 8.66 11.41
N PRO A 224 9.69 7.91 11.57
CA PRO A 224 9.63 6.51 12.00
C PRO A 224 8.83 6.33 13.29
N TYR A 225 8.11 5.21 13.39
CA TYR A 225 7.25 4.94 14.55
C TYR A 225 8.01 4.95 15.89
N ALA A 226 9.29 4.59 15.88
CA ALA A 226 10.17 4.64 17.05
C ALA A 226 10.27 6.06 17.64
N ASP A 227 10.22 7.09 16.79
CA ASP A 227 10.46 8.49 17.13
C ASP A 227 9.16 9.30 17.25
N ARG A 228 7.99 8.65 17.14
CA ARG A 228 6.67 9.33 17.11
C ARG A 228 6.34 10.22 18.31
N ASN A 229 7.01 10.02 19.44
CA ASN A 229 6.81 10.78 20.67
C ASN A 229 7.89 11.86 20.87
N ASP A 230 8.87 11.95 19.97
CA ASP A 230 9.88 13.00 20.00
C ASP A 230 9.35 14.25 19.27
N PRO A 231 9.10 15.36 19.99
CA PRO A 231 8.59 16.59 19.37
C PRO A 231 9.61 17.26 18.43
N SER A 232 10.88 16.87 18.49
CA SER A 232 11.95 17.37 17.61
C SER A 232 12.20 16.49 16.38
N ALA A 233 11.57 15.31 16.30
CA ALA A 233 11.77 14.39 15.20
C ALA A 233 11.41 15.04 13.85
N GLN A 234 12.33 14.92 12.91
CA GLN A 234 12.15 15.38 11.54
C GLN A 234 11.88 14.19 10.62
N ARG A 235 11.18 14.46 9.53
CA ARG A 235 11.03 13.47 8.47
C ARG A 235 12.41 13.20 7.86
N PRO A 236 12.70 11.95 7.46
CA PRO A 236 13.89 11.66 6.68
C PRO A 236 13.95 12.50 5.40
N ASP A 237 15.16 12.70 4.89
CA ASP A 237 15.35 13.37 3.60
C ASP A 237 14.67 12.58 2.47
N PRO A 238 14.12 13.27 1.46
CA PRO A 238 13.52 12.61 0.31
C PRO A 238 14.57 11.87 -0.52
N THR A 239 14.23 10.66 -0.95
CA THR A 239 15.00 9.90 -1.94
C THR A 239 14.44 10.16 -3.34
N PHE A 240 15.28 10.22 -4.36
CA PHE A 240 14.87 10.55 -5.73
C PHE A 240 15.16 9.41 -6.71
N SER A 241 14.21 9.12 -7.60
CA SER A 241 14.50 8.43 -8.86
C SER A 241 14.88 9.48 -9.89
N THR A 242 16.12 9.42 -10.37
CA THR A 242 16.63 10.38 -11.35
C THR A 242 16.65 9.72 -12.72
N THR A 243 15.88 10.28 -13.66
CA THR A 243 15.92 9.92 -15.07
C THR A 243 16.57 11.06 -15.84
N GLY A 244 17.30 10.76 -16.90
CA GLY A 244 17.87 11.79 -17.77
C GLY A 244 16.81 12.46 -18.65
N TRP A 245 17.24 13.31 -19.58
CA TRP A 245 16.36 13.91 -20.57
C TRP A 245 15.74 12.85 -21.49
N ARG A 246 14.49 13.07 -21.88
CA ARG A 246 13.72 12.26 -22.83
C ARG A 246 13.14 13.13 -23.93
N LEU A 247 12.97 12.55 -25.10
CA LEU A 247 12.11 13.15 -26.11
C LEU A 247 10.63 13.05 -25.66
N PRO A 248 9.80 14.04 -25.99
CA PRO A 248 8.38 14.02 -25.67
C PRO A 248 7.66 12.79 -26.26
N ILE A 249 6.78 12.15 -25.48
CA ILE A 249 5.97 11.01 -25.90
C ILE A 249 4.49 11.34 -25.70
N GLU A 250 3.67 10.90 -26.64
CA GLU A 250 2.20 11.01 -26.55
C GLU A 250 1.53 9.68 -26.83
N GLU A 251 0.46 9.45 -26.09
CA GLU A 251 -0.34 8.24 -26.18
C GLU A 251 -1.48 8.39 -27.19
N GLU A 252 -1.85 7.30 -27.84
CA GLU A 252 -2.99 7.30 -28.75
C GLU A 252 -4.29 7.68 -28.00
N GLY A 253 -5.02 8.67 -28.52
CA GLY A 253 -6.27 9.16 -27.90
C GLY A 253 -6.07 10.12 -26.71
N GLN A 254 -4.83 10.47 -26.37
CA GLN A 254 -4.53 11.49 -25.37
C GLN A 254 -4.96 12.88 -25.87
N SER A 255 -5.66 13.64 -25.02
CA SER A 255 -6.11 15.00 -25.35
C SER A 255 -5.28 16.05 -24.61
N ARG A 256 -4.34 16.67 -25.34
CA ARG A 256 -3.54 17.80 -24.82
C ARG A 256 -4.42 18.92 -24.27
N GLU A 257 -5.50 19.26 -24.99
CA GLU A 257 -6.40 20.34 -24.63
C GLU A 257 -7.14 20.07 -23.31
N ASN A 258 -7.73 18.88 -23.15
CA ASN A 258 -8.45 18.54 -21.92
C ASN A 258 -7.52 18.49 -20.70
N PHE A 259 -6.31 17.94 -20.88
CA PHE A 259 -5.30 17.93 -19.83
C PHE A 259 -4.90 19.37 -19.46
N ALA A 260 -4.53 20.19 -20.44
CA ALA A 260 -4.11 21.57 -20.21
C ALA A 260 -5.21 22.41 -19.55
N ASN A 261 -6.47 22.30 -20.00
CA ASN A 261 -7.61 23.02 -19.42
C ASN A 261 -7.80 22.69 -17.93
N THR A 262 -7.51 21.46 -17.53
CA THR A 262 -7.63 21.01 -16.13
C THR A 262 -6.40 21.42 -15.31
N PHE A 263 -5.21 21.11 -15.83
CA PHE A 263 -3.95 21.22 -15.11
C PHE A 263 -3.45 22.67 -15.03
N ARG A 264 -3.42 23.39 -16.16
CA ARG A 264 -2.85 24.74 -16.25
C ARG A 264 -3.55 25.74 -15.34
N GLY A 265 -4.88 25.71 -15.31
CA GLY A 265 -5.65 26.61 -14.46
C GLY A 265 -5.41 26.37 -12.95
N GLN A 266 -5.06 25.15 -12.55
CA GLN A 266 -4.66 24.86 -11.17
C GLN A 266 -3.22 25.27 -10.89
N PHE A 267 -2.33 25.00 -11.85
CA PHE A 267 -0.93 25.42 -11.76
C PHE A 267 -0.82 26.93 -11.54
N GLU A 268 -1.50 27.73 -12.37
CA GLU A 268 -1.53 29.19 -12.26
C GLU A 268 -2.12 29.69 -10.93
N ARG A 269 -3.05 28.95 -10.32
CA ARG A 269 -3.64 29.29 -9.00
C ARG A 269 -2.69 29.10 -7.83
N ILE A 270 -1.77 28.14 -7.91
CA ILE A 270 -0.87 27.80 -6.81
C ILE A 270 0.50 28.48 -6.93
N GLN A 271 0.80 29.13 -8.05
CA GLN A 271 1.98 29.97 -8.17
C GLN A 271 1.81 31.24 -7.31
N PRO A 272 2.88 31.70 -6.62
CA PRO A 272 2.85 32.91 -5.81
C PRO A 272 2.71 34.20 -6.61
#